data_AF-A0A8T6NZU4-F1
#
_entry.id   AF-A0A8T6NZU4-F1
#
_cell.length_a   1.000
_cell.length_b   1.000
_cell.length_c   1.000
_cell.angle_alpha   90.00
_cell.angle_beta   90.00
_cell.angle_gamma   90.00
#
_symmetry.space_group_name_H-M   'P 1'
#
loop_
_entity.id
_entity.type
_entity.pdbx_description
1 polymer ?
#
loop_
_entity_poly.entity_id
_entity_poly.type
_entity_poly.pdbx_seq_one_letter_code
_entity_poly.pdbx_strand_id
1 'polypeptide(L)'
;MQNWKRWAMLAIGLAVSAVFLYLALDGLNLREVWINMQTANYIWLIPGVLVYFGAGWARTWRWHYLLRPIKAINLRDLFPVVVIGYMGNNVYPFRAGEVIRAWVLKRNEDVAISASLATIIVE
;
A
#
# COMPACT_ATOMS: atom_id res chain seq x y z
N MET A 1 -30.10 13.30 1.91
CA MET A 1 -29.65 13.60 0.52
C MET A 1 -28.15 13.35 0.26
N GLN A 2 -27.33 12.98 1.26
CA GLN A 2 -25.87 12.73 1.12
C GLN A 2 -25.51 11.49 0.27
N ASN A 3 -26.41 10.50 0.18
CA ASN A 3 -26.08 9.17 -0.33
C ASN A 3 -25.99 9.14 -1.88
N TRP A 4 -26.81 9.95 -2.57
CA TRP A 4 -26.82 10.04 -4.04
C TRP A 4 -25.48 10.50 -4.61
N LYS A 5 -24.87 11.51 -3.99
CA LYS A 5 -23.55 12.02 -4.41
C LYS A 5 -22.45 10.96 -4.28
N ARG A 6 -22.52 10.08 -3.25
CA ARG A 6 -21.57 8.97 -3.06
C ARG A 6 -21.72 7.90 -4.14
N TRP A 7 -22.95 7.51 -4.45
CA TRP A 7 -23.22 6.55 -5.53
C TRP A 7 -22.84 7.10 -6.92
N ALA A 8 -23.10 8.39 -7.17
CA ALA A 8 -22.67 9.05 -8.40
C ALA A 8 -21.14 9.09 -8.54
N MET A 9 -20.41 9.41 -7.46
CA MET A 9 -18.93 9.39 -7.48
C MET A 9 -18.37 7.98 -7.73
N LEU A 10 -18.95 6.95 -7.11
CA LEU A 10 -18.55 5.56 -7.36
C LEU A 10 -18.84 5.16 -8.81
N ALA A 11 -20.02 5.49 -9.34
CA ALA A 11 -20.39 5.19 -10.72
C ALA A 11 -19.47 5.90 -11.73
N ILE A 12 -19.10 7.16 -11.48
CA ILE A 12 -18.14 7.90 -12.30
C ILE A 12 -16.77 7.22 -12.24
N GLY A 13 -16.26 6.89 -11.05
CA GLY A 13 -14.98 6.21 -10.90
C GLY A 13 -14.95 4.85 -11.62
N LEU A 14 -16.05 4.11 -11.56
CA LEU A 14 -16.20 2.82 -12.20
C LEU A 14 -16.31 2.95 -13.73
N ALA A 15 -17.05 3.95 -14.23
CA ALA A 15 -17.14 4.25 -15.66
C ALA A 15 -15.78 4.69 -16.22
N VAL A 16 -15.07 5.58 -15.52
CA VAL A 16 -13.72 6.01 -15.90
C VAL A 16 -12.77 4.81 -15.93
N SER A 17 -12.77 3.99 -14.87
CA SER A 17 -11.94 2.77 -14.82
C SER A 17 -12.25 1.82 -15.98
N ALA A 18 -13.52 1.63 -16.32
CA ALA A 18 -13.95 0.79 -17.44
C ALA A 18 -13.49 1.34 -18.80
N VAL A 19 -13.57 2.66 -19.02
CA VAL A 19 -13.07 3.31 -20.24
C VAL A 19 -11.57 3.13 -20.39
N PHE A 20 -10.80 3.37 -19.33
CA PHE A 20 -9.34 3.17 -19.37
C PHE A 20 -8.96 1.70 -19.55
N LEU A 21 -9.70 0.78 -18.94
CA LEU A 21 -9.50 -0.66 -19.13
C LEU A 21 -9.79 -1.06 -20.58
N TYR A 22 -10.87 -0.55 -21.17
CA TYR A 22 -11.19 -0.78 -22.57
C TYR A 22 -10.08 -0.24 -23.48
N LEU A 23 -9.64 1.01 -23.30
CA LEU A 23 -8.55 1.60 -24.08
C LEU A 23 -7.22 0.86 -23.91
N ALA A 24 -6.93 0.34 -22.71
CA ALA A 24 -5.72 -0.43 -22.46
C ALA A 24 -5.75 -1.83 -23.12
N LEU A 25 -6.94 -2.41 -23.28
CA LEU A 25 -7.12 -3.72 -23.90
C LEU A 25 -7.37 -3.63 -25.42
N ASP A 26 -7.78 -2.46 -25.91
CA ASP A 26 -8.04 -2.23 -27.33
C ASP A 26 -6.73 -2.33 -28.12
N GLY A 27 -6.68 -3.30 -29.03
CA GLY A 27 -5.47 -3.64 -29.80
C GLY A 27 -4.50 -4.62 -29.10
N LEU A 28 -4.85 -5.12 -27.91
CA LEU A 28 -3.96 -5.99 -27.13
C LEU A 28 -4.24 -7.48 -27.42
N ASN A 29 -3.30 -8.16 -28.08
CA ASN A 29 -3.41 -9.59 -28.36
C ASN A 29 -3.05 -10.41 -27.12
N LEU A 30 -4.06 -10.86 -26.37
CA LEU A 30 -3.87 -11.65 -25.13
C LEU A 30 -2.99 -12.90 -25.33
N ARG A 31 -2.98 -13.48 -26.53
CA ARG A 31 -2.12 -14.63 -26.86
C ARG A 31 -0.63 -14.24 -26.90
N GLU A 32 -0.31 -13.10 -27.48
CA GLU A 32 1.06 -12.59 -27.52
C GLU A 32 1.57 -12.20 -26.13
N VAL A 33 0.72 -11.60 -25.30
CA VAL A 33 1.05 -11.34 -23.88
C VAL A 33 1.42 -12.62 -23.16
N TRP A 34 0.62 -13.68 -23.33
CA TRP A 34 0.86 -14.95 -22.65
C TRP A 34 2.21 -15.57 -23.07
N ILE A 35 2.53 -15.53 -24.38
CA ILE A 35 3.81 -16.01 -24.90
C ILE A 35 4.98 -15.16 -24.38
N ASN A 36 4.82 -13.84 -24.37
CA ASN A 36 5.82 -12.91 -23.85
C ASN A 36 6.06 -13.11 -22.35
N MET A 37 5.01 -13.39 -21.57
CA MET A 37 5.16 -13.73 -20.15
C MET A 37 5.98 -15.02 -19.96
N GLN A 38 5.76 -16.06 -20.77
CA GLN A 38 6.50 -17.31 -20.66
C GLN A 38 7.97 -17.20 -21.07
N THR A 39 8.28 -16.33 -22.03
CA THR A 39 9.63 -16.12 -22.58
C THR A 39 10.40 -14.98 -21.90
N ALA A 40 9.74 -14.21 -21.03
CA ALA A 40 10.33 -13.09 -20.32
C ALA A 40 11.48 -13.55 -19.41
N ASN A 41 12.53 -12.72 -19.35
CA ASN A 41 13.63 -12.94 -18.42
C ASN A 41 13.26 -12.43 -17.01
N TYR A 42 12.86 -13.36 -16.15
CA TYR A 42 12.49 -13.08 -14.75
C TYR A 42 13.63 -12.55 -13.88
N ILE A 43 14.89 -12.58 -14.33
CA ILE A 43 16.02 -11.98 -13.60
C ILE A 43 15.78 -10.48 -13.36
N TRP A 44 15.06 -9.80 -14.27
CA TRP A 44 14.70 -8.40 -14.12
C TRP A 44 13.70 -8.12 -12.99
N LEU A 45 13.00 -9.13 -12.47
CA LEU A 45 12.19 -8.97 -11.25
C LEU A 45 13.06 -8.73 -10.02
N ILE A 46 14.27 -9.29 -9.97
CA ILE A 46 15.15 -9.19 -8.80
C ILE A 46 15.45 -7.72 -8.44
N PRO A 47 15.95 -6.86 -9.35
CA PRO A 47 16.16 -5.45 -9.02
C PRO A 47 14.84 -4.73 -8.69
N GLY A 48 13.73 -5.08 -9.34
CA GLY A 48 12.42 -4.50 -9.02
C GLY A 48 11.96 -4.81 -7.60
N VAL A 49 12.12 -6.07 -7.17
CA VAL A 49 11.82 -6.53 -5.81
C VAL A 49 12.75 -5.85 -4.80
N LEU A 50 14.05 -5.75 -5.10
CA LEU A 50 15.01 -5.05 -4.24
C LEU A 50 14.67 -3.58 -4.06
N VAL A 51 14.29 -2.88 -5.13
CA VAL A 51 13.84 -1.48 -5.08
C VAL A 51 12.55 -1.36 -4.28
N TYR A 52 11.60 -2.28 -4.47
CA TYR A 52 10.33 -2.28 -3.72
C TYR A 52 10.55 -2.45 -2.20
N PHE A 53 11.33 -3.46 -1.80
CA PHE A 53 11.67 -3.66 -0.39
C PHE A 53 12.55 -2.53 0.16
N GLY A 54 13.47 -1.99 -0.65
CA GLY A 54 14.28 -0.83 -0.30
C GLY A 54 13.43 0.42 -0.04
N ALA A 55 12.43 0.68 -0.88
CA ALA A 55 11.46 1.76 -0.68
C ALA A 55 10.63 1.54 0.60
N GLY A 56 10.20 0.29 0.87
CA GLY A 56 9.55 -0.09 2.12
C GLY A 56 10.43 0.13 3.35
N TRP A 57 11.72 -0.16 3.23
CA TRP A 57 12.71 0.07 4.29
C TRP A 57 12.94 1.55 4.55
N ALA A 58 13.13 2.36 3.50
CA ALA A 58 13.31 3.80 3.62
C ALA A 58 12.10 4.46 4.30
N ARG A 59 10.89 4.00 3.97
CA ARG A 59 9.67 4.46 4.64
C ARG A 59 9.63 4.06 6.11
N THR A 60 9.96 2.82 6.44
CA THR A 60 10.10 2.35 7.83
C THR A 60 11.11 3.21 8.60
N TRP A 61 12.24 3.54 7.98
CA TRP A 61 13.28 4.35 8.62
C TRP A 61 12.81 5.78 8.90
N ARG A 62 12.10 6.39 7.95
CA ARG A 62 11.50 7.72 8.16
C ARG A 62 10.47 7.69 9.29
N TRP A 63 9.61 6.68 9.32
CA TRP A 63 8.62 6.55 10.40
C TRP A 63 9.25 6.24 11.75
N HIS A 64 10.34 5.46 11.78
CA HIS A 64 11.14 5.27 12.99
C HIS A 64 11.63 6.62 13.54
N TYR A 65 12.08 7.53 12.68
CA TYR A 65 12.52 8.87 13.10
C TYR A 65 11.38 9.71 13.67
N LEU A 66 10.17 9.62 13.08
CA LEU A 66 8.96 10.28 13.57
C LEU A 66 8.44 9.70 14.89
N LEU A 67 8.68 8.41 15.15
CA LEU A 67 8.26 7.72 16.38
C LEU A 67 9.23 7.90 17.55
N ARG A 68 10.51 8.22 17.29
CA ARG A 68 11.53 8.44 18.34
C ARG A 68 11.10 9.36 19.49
N PRO A 69 10.37 10.48 19.28
CA PRO A 69 9.89 11.34 20.37
C PRO A 69 8.83 10.69 21.25
N ILE A 70 8.15 9.65 20.77
CA ILE A 70 7.08 8.93 21.47
C ILE A 70 7.66 7.69 22.16
N LYS A 71 8.36 6.84 21.40
CA LYS A 71 8.99 5.61 21.90
C LYS A 71 10.13 5.18 20.99
N ALA A 72 11.28 4.85 21.57
CA ALA A 72 12.40 4.25 20.84
C ALA A 72 12.12 2.77 20.58
N ILE A 73 11.68 2.44 19.36
CA ILE A 73 11.40 1.07 18.90
C ILE A 73 12.47 0.68 17.89
N ASN A 74 13.01 -0.54 17.96
CA ASN A 74 14.02 -0.99 16.99
C ASN A 74 13.43 -1.08 15.57
N LEU A 75 14.22 -0.75 14.55
CA LEU A 75 13.77 -0.87 13.15
C LEU A 75 13.34 -2.29 12.76
N ARG A 76 13.94 -3.31 13.38
CA ARG A 76 13.62 -4.73 13.12
C ARG A 76 12.20 -5.09 13.55
N ASP A 77 11.71 -4.48 14.62
CA ASP A 77 10.36 -4.71 15.13
C ASP A 77 9.34 -3.83 14.39
N LEU A 78 9.79 -2.68 13.90
CA LEU A 78 8.95 -1.74 13.16
C LEU A 78 8.69 -2.18 11.71
N PHE A 79 9.68 -2.79 11.05
CA PHE A 79 9.57 -3.18 9.64
C PHE A 79 8.40 -4.13 9.36
N PRO A 80 8.19 -5.23 10.12
CA PRO A 80 7.01 -6.08 9.95
C PRO A 80 5.68 -5.33 10.11
N VAL A 81 5.61 -4.37 11.03
CA VAL A 81 4.40 -3.57 11.27
C VAL A 81 4.05 -2.72 10.06
N VAL A 82 5.07 -2.11 9.43
CA VAL A 82 4.90 -1.35 8.18
C VAL A 82 4.47 -2.27 7.05
N VAL A 83 5.13 -3.42 6.87
CA VAL A 83 4.79 -4.39 5.82
C VAL A 83 3.35 -4.90 5.96
N ILE A 84 2.91 -5.23 7.18
CA ILE A 84 1.52 -5.65 7.45
C ILE A 84 0.54 -4.51 7.13
N GLY A 85 0.87 -3.26 7.47
CA GLY A 85 0.08 -2.10 7.09
C GLY A 85 -0.05 -1.95 5.57
N TYR A 86 1.05 -2.11 4.83
CA TYR A 86 1.03 -2.09 3.36
C TYR A 86 0.24 -3.25 2.77
N MET A 87 0.38 -4.45 3.32
CA MET A 87 -0.44 -5.60 2.93
C MET A 87 -1.92 -5.28 3.12
N GLY A 88 -2.28 -4.69 4.27
CA GLY A 88 -3.64 -4.27 4.57
C GLY A 88 -4.19 -3.25 3.58
N ASN A 89 -3.37 -2.32 3.07
CA ASN A 89 -3.79 -1.36 2.05
C ASN A 89 -4.00 -2.00 0.66
N ASN A 90 -3.24 -3.05 0.33
CA ASN A 90 -3.41 -3.77 -0.93
C ASN A 90 -4.63 -4.70 -0.91
N VAL A 91 -4.97 -5.28 0.24
CA VAL A 91 -6.07 -6.24 0.37
C VAL A 91 -7.38 -5.55 0.72
N TYR A 92 -7.37 -4.57 1.61
CA TYR A 92 -8.58 -3.91 2.08
C TYR A 92 -8.86 -2.60 1.35
N PRO A 93 -10.13 -2.34 1.00
CA PRO A 93 -10.52 -1.05 0.46
C PRO A 93 -10.39 0.06 1.52
N PHE A 94 -10.38 1.32 1.08
CA PHE A 94 -10.35 2.53 1.93
C PHE A 94 -9.07 2.74 2.76
N ARG A 95 -7.91 2.25 2.32
CA ARG A 95 -6.62 2.42 3.02
C ARG A 95 -6.65 1.91 4.48
N ALA A 96 -7.44 0.88 4.76
CA ALA A 96 -7.56 0.31 6.11
C ALA A 96 -6.22 -0.23 6.68
N GLY A 97 -5.21 -0.42 5.83
CA GLY A 97 -3.84 -0.74 6.21
C GLY A 97 -3.21 0.23 7.22
N GLU A 98 -3.57 1.52 7.19
CA GLU A 98 -3.08 2.51 8.16
C GLU A 98 -3.64 2.25 9.56
N VAL A 99 -4.90 1.81 9.65
CA VAL A 99 -5.54 1.42 10.92
C VAL A 99 -4.93 0.13 11.47
N ILE A 100 -4.65 -0.84 10.59
CA ILE A 100 -3.99 -2.09 10.97
C ILE A 100 -2.61 -1.81 11.56
N ARG A 101 -1.82 -0.93 10.94
CA ARG A 101 -0.50 -0.53 11.43
C ARG A 101 -0.58 0.07 12.84
N ALA A 102 -1.53 0.99 13.07
CA ALA A 102 -1.74 1.60 14.38
C ALA A 102 -2.20 0.59 15.45
N TRP A 103 -3.03 -0.38 15.05
CA TRP A 103 -3.50 -1.45 15.93
C TRP A 103 -2.39 -2.44 16.31
N VAL A 104 -1.59 -2.87 15.34
CA VAL A 104 -0.43 -3.75 15.59
C VAL A 104 0.61 -3.05 16.46
N LEU A 105 0.86 -1.75 16.24
CA LEU A 105 1.79 -0.98 17.09
C LEU A 105 1.29 -0.87 18.53
N LYS A 106 -0.02 -0.65 18.73
CA LYS A 106 -0.61 -0.71 20.08
C LYS A 106 -0.47 -2.09 20.72
N ARG A 107 -0.69 -3.16 19.96
CA ARG A 107 -0.61 -4.53 20.49
C ARG A 107 0.81 -4.94 20.88
N ASN A 108 1.81 -4.59 20.09
CA ASN A 108 3.19 -5.02 20.30
C ASN A 108 3.98 -4.09 21.21
N GLU A 109 3.70 -2.78 21.17
CA GLU A 109 4.53 -1.75 21.80
C GLU A 109 3.74 -0.83 22.75
N ASP A 110 2.45 -1.09 22.96
CA ASP A 110 1.53 -0.29 23.80
C ASP A 110 1.49 1.21 23.45
N VAL A 111 1.78 1.54 22.19
CA VAL A 111 1.70 2.91 21.68
C VAL A 111 0.24 3.27 21.42
N ALA A 112 -0.19 4.44 21.87
CA ALA A 112 -1.55 4.92 21.64
C ALA A 112 -1.87 5.01 20.14
N ILE A 113 -3.00 4.44 19.73
CA ILE A 113 -3.49 4.47 18.33
C ILE A 113 -3.59 5.90 17.81
N SER A 114 -4.00 6.86 18.65
CA SER A 114 -4.09 8.29 18.29
C SER A 114 -2.73 8.90 17.95
N ALA A 115 -1.68 8.59 18.72
CA ALA A 115 -0.32 9.04 18.47
C ALA A 115 0.27 8.38 17.20
N SER A 116 -0.04 7.09 16.98
CA SER A 116 0.35 6.38 15.77
C SER A 116 -0.36 6.91 14.53
N LEU A 117 -1.64 7.28 14.61
CA LEU A 117 -2.37 7.88 13.49
C LEU A 117 -1.89 9.31 13.21
N ALA A 118 -1.57 10.09 14.25
CA ALA A 118 -1.02 11.45 14.08
C ALA A 118 0.32 11.42 13.32
N THR A 119 1.20 10.46 13.62
CA THR A 119 2.46 10.31 12.87
C THR A 119 2.23 9.83 11.44
N ILE A 120 1.20 9.02 11.17
CA ILE A 120 0.83 8.58 9.80
C ILE A 120 0.28 9.75 8.96
N ILE A 121 -0.42 10.71 9.56
CA ILE A 121 -0.91 11.90 8.84
C ILE A 121 0.26 12.83 8.47
N VAL A 122 1.29 12.90 9.30
CA VAL A 122 2.52 13.68 9.04
C VAL A 122 3.46 12.95 8.08
N GLU A 123 3.32 11.62 7.98
CA GLU A 123 4.08 10.75 7.10
C GLU A 123 3.70 10.99 5.62
#